data_AF-A0A7W5C386-F1
#
_entry.id   AF-A0A7W5C386-F1
#
_cell.length_a   1.000
_cell.length_b   1.000
_cell.length_c   1.000
_cell.angle_alpha   90.00
_cell.angle_beta   90.00
_cell.angle_gamma   90.00
#
_symmetry.space_group_name_H-M   'P 1'
#
loop_
_entity.id
_entity.type
_entity.pdbx_description
1 polymer ?
#
loop_
_entity_poly.entity_id
_entity_poly.type
_entity_poly.pdbx_seq_one_letter_code
_entity_poly.pdbx_strand_id
1 'polypeptide(L)' 'MDLEIAIDAWIEYYDMLPKQIEWLVSVYNRKIARPSGIIVLSKKEIDLIGTNDDIGLKESKISFGEFGIVWA' A
#
# COMPACT_ATOMS: atom_id res chain seq x y z
N MET A 1 15.44 -7.82 7.21
CA MET A 1 15.56 -6.61 6.38
C MET A 1 15.16 -5.46 7.28
N ASP A 2 16.01 -4.45 7.40
CA ASP A 2 15.67 -3.28 8.20
C ASP A 2 14.55 -2.51 7.50
N LEU A 3 13.53 -2.09 8.25
CA LEU A 3 12.40 -1.35 7.70
C LEU A 3 12.86 -0.01 7.13
N GLU A 4 13.85 0.62 7.77
CA GLU A 4 14.41 1.90 7.33
C GLU A 4 15.10 1.76 5.97
N ILE A 5 15.92 0.72 5.79
CA ILE A 5 16.58 0.43 4.51
C ILE A 5 15.55 0.18 3.38
N ALA A 6 14.44 -0.49 3.69
CA ALA A 6 13.38 -0.73 2.71
C ALA A 6 12.68 0.58 2.32
N ILE A 7 12.41 1.45 3.29
CA ILE A 7 11.81 2.76 3.06
C ILE A 7 12.73 3.66 2.22
N ASP A 8 14.01 3.73 2.56
CA ASP A 8 14.99 4.51 1.81
C ASP A 8 15.07 4.04 0.35
N ALA A 9 15.08 2.72 0.14
CA ALA A 9 15.04 2.16 -1.21
C ALA A 9 13.75 2.52 -1.96
N TRP A 10 12.58 2.50 -1.32
CA TRP A 10 11.34 2.92 -1.97
C TRP A 10 11.35 4.40 -2.38
N ILE A 11 11.93 5.26 -1.54
CA ILE A 11 12.06 6.69 -1.83
C ILE A 11 13.04 6.91 -2.98
N GLU A 12 14.22 6.28 -2.95
CA GLU A 12 15.28 6.52 -3.95
C GLU A 12 15.01 5.87 -5.30
N TYR A 13 14.54 4.61 -5.33
CA TYR A 13 14.39 3.86 -6.58
C TYR A 13 13.04 4.06 -7.26
N TYR A 14 12.00 4.38 -6.50
CA TYR A 14 10.62 4.49 -7.01
C TYR A 14 10.02 5.89 -6.81
N ASP A 15 10.82 6.85 -6.34
CA ASP A 15 10.38 8.23 -6.07
C ASP A 15 9.10 8.30 -5.20
N MET A 16 8.93 7.34 -4.28
CA MET A 16 7.71 7.27 -3.47
C MET A 16 7.58 8.48 -2.56
N LEU A 17 6.40 9.11 -2.61
CA LEU A 17 6.09 10.26 -1.77
C LEU A 17 5.94 9.82 -0.30
N PRO A 18 6.25 10.70 0.67
CA PRO A 18 6.13 10.38 2.11
C PRO A 18 4.75 9.82 2.51
N LYS A 19 3.69 10.30 1.86
CA LYS A 19 2.31 9.84 2.05
C LYS A 19 2.07 8.40 1.56
N GLN A 20 2.72 8.00 0.48
CA GLN A 20 2.67 6.61 -0.04
C GLN A 20 3.42 5.67 0.90
N ILE A 21 4.57 6.11 1.43
CA ILE A 21 5.35 5.37 2.44
C ILE A 21 4.53 5.17 3.72
N GLU A 22 3.92 6.24 4.24
CA GLU A 22 3.07 6.17 5.44
C GLU A 22 1.94 5.16 5.27
N TRP A 23 1.28 5.19 4.11
CA TRP A 23 0.25 4.22 3.76
C TRP A 23 0.78 2.78 3.73
N LEU A 24 1.90 2.54 3.06
CA LEU A 24 2.49 1.21 2.91
C LEU A 24 2.92 0.63 4.26
N VAL A 25 3.55 1.44 5.12
CA VAL A 25 3.92 1.05 6.49
C VAL A 25 2.67 0.72 7.33
N SER A 26 1.58 1.48 7.17
CA SER A 26 0.30 1.18 7.82
C SER A 26 -0.29 -0.17 7.38
N VAL A 27 -0.27 -0.47 6.07
CA VAL A 27 -0.70 -1.77 5.53
C VAL A 27 0.17 -2.91 6.07
N TYR A 28 1.49 -2.74 6.06
CA TYR A 28 2.45 -3.71 6.58
C TYR A 28 2.20 -4.05 8.05
N ASN A 29 2.06 -3.02 8.91
CA ASN A 29 1.80 -3.20 10.33
C ASN A 29 0.48 -3.94 10.59
N ARG A 30 -0.58 -3.60 9.85
CA ARG A 30 -1.87 -4.31 9.92
C ARG A 30 -1.74 -5.77 9.52
N LYS A 31 -0.94 -6.06 8.49
CA LYS A 31 -0.74 -7.42 8.00
C LYS A 31 0.05 -8.27 8.99
N ILE A 32 1.08 -7.71 9.64
CA ILE A 32 1.79 -8.43 10.72
C ILE A 32 0.88 -8.70 11.91
N ALA A 33 0.08 -7.71 12.31
CA ALA A 33 -0.83 -7.86 13.44
C ALA A 33 -1.95 -8.88 13.17
N ARG A 34 -2.41 -8.99 11.91
CA ARG A 34 -3.44 -9.94 11.47
C ARG A 34 -3.09 -10.57 10.11
N PRO A 35 -2.21 -11.59 10.07
CA PRO A 35 -1.69 -12.16 8.82
C PRO A 35 -2.77 -12.68 7.86
N SER A 36 -3.81 -13.32 8.41
CA SER A 36 -4.95 -13.83 7.65
C SER A 36 -6.14 -12.89 7.62
N GLY A 37 -6.02 -11.70 8.22
CA GLY A 37 -7.08 -10.69 8.25
C GLY A 37 -7.24 -10.01 6.91
N ILE A 38 -8.49 -9.63 6.60
CA ILE A 38 -8.79 -8.74 5.47
C ILE A 38 -8.52 -7.31 5.91
N ILE A 39 -7.76 -6.58 5.12
CA ILE A 39 -7.55 -5.13 5.28
C ILE A 39 -8.50 -4.44 4.30
N VAL A 40 -9.42 -3.63 4.81
CA VAL A 40 -10.30 -2.80 3.97
C VAL A 40 -9.72 -1.40 3.90
N LEU A 41 -9.35 -0.96 2.69
CA LEU A 41 -8.86 0.39 2.43
C LEU A 41 -10.04 1.36 2.34
N SER A 42 -9.97 2.44 3.10
CA SER A 42 -10.88 3.58 2.96
C SER A 42 -10.60 4.36 1.67
N LYS A 43 -11.56 5.17 1.23
CA LYS A 43 -11.37 6.07 0.08
C LYS A 43 -10.14 6.96 0.22
N LYS A 44 -9.89 7.48 1.43
CA LYS A 44 -8.69 8.29 1.71
C LYS A 44 -7.40 7.50 1.51
N GLU A 45 -7.36 6.23 1.91
CA GLU A 45 -6.19 5.37 1.70
C GLU A 45 -5.99 5.02 0.23
N ILE A 46 -7.08 4.83 -0.52
CA ILE A 46 -7.02 4.62 -1.97
C ILE A 46 -6.44 5.85 -2.66
N ASP A 47 -6.86 7.05 -2.26
CA ASP A 47 -6.33 8.31 -2.80
C ASP A 47 -4.82 8.48 -2.52
N LEU A 48 -4.28 7.85 -1.45
CA LEU A 48 -2.86 7.86 -1.11
C LEU A 48 -2.00 6.94 -1.99
N ILE A 49 -2.59 6.02 -2.76
CA ILE A 49 -1.85 5.22 -3.76
C ILE A 49 -1.20 6.16 -4.79
N GLY A 50 -1.80 7.34 -5.02
CA GLY A 50 -1.14 8.44 -5.72
C GLY A 50 -1.14 8.32 -7.24
N THR A 51 -2.06 7.52 -7.80
CA THR A 51 -2.26 7.45 -9.25
C THR A 51 -3.68 7.87 -9.64
N ASN A 52 -3.77 8.69 -10.69
CA ASN A 52 -5.04 9.04 -11.35
C ASN A 52 -5.30 8.13 -12.56
N ASP A 53 -4.45 7.14 -12.80
CA ASP A 53 -4.65 6.16 -13.86
C ASP A 53 -5.66 5.10 -13.42
N ASP A 54 -6.85 5.17 -14.01
CA ASP A 54 -7.95 4.23 -13.76
C ASP A 54 -7.57 2.77 -14.07
N ILE A 55 -6.65 2.53 -15.02
CA ILE A 55 -6.20 1.17 -15.33
C ILE A 55 -5.29 0.67 -14.21
N GLY A 56 -4.26 1.45 -13.85
CA GLY A 56 -3.39 1.15 -12.72
C GLY A 56 -4.14 0.95 -11.41
N LEU A 57 -5.21 1.72 -11.13
CA LEU A 57 -6.07 1.52 -9.95
C LEU A 57 -6.83 0.19 -10.02
N LYS A 58 -7.36 -0.19 -11.19
CA LYS A 58 -8.07 -1.47 -11.36
C LYS A 58 -7.11 -2.65 -11.19
N GLU A 59 -5.93 -2.59 -11.80
CA GLU A 59 -4.90 -3.63 -11.65
C GLU A 59 -4.46 -3.73 -10.19
N SER A 60 -4.18 -2.60 -9.54
CA SER A 60 -3.81 -2.55 -8.11
C SER A 60 -4.90 -3.16 -7.23
N LYS A 61 -6.17 -2.86 -7.49
CA LYS A 61 -7.30 -3.44 -6.74
C LYS A 61 -7.33 -4.98 -6.84
N ILE A 62 -7.07 -5.52 -8.04
CA ILE A 62 -7.03 -6.97 -8.24
C ILE A 62 -5.82 -7.57 -7.51
N SER A 63 -4.62 -7.04 -7.74
CA SER A 63 -3.39 -7.53 -7.11
C SER A 63 -3.43 -7.45 -5.59
N PHE A 64 -3.95 -6.36 -5.02
CA PHE A 64 -4.10 -6.20 -3.56
C PHE A 64 -5.10 -7.22 -2.99
N GLY A 65 -6.15 -7.56 -3.74
CA GLY A 65 -7.13 -8.57 -3.36
C GLY A 65 -6.50 -9.95 -3.12
N GLU A 66 -5.48 -10.33 -3.90
CA GLU A 66 -4.74 -11.59 -3.73
C GLU A 66 -4.02 -11.67 -2.36
N PHE A 67 -3.69 -10.52 -1.77
CA PHE A 67 -3.07 -10.42 -0.45
C PHE A 67 -4.09 -10.15 0.68
N GLY A 68 -5.39 -10.23 0.40
CA GLY A 68 -6.44 -9.92 1.37
C GLY A 68 -6.56 -8.44 1.68
N ILE A 69 -6.15 -7.56 0.76
CA ILE A 69 -6.34 -6.11 0.86
C ILE A 69 -7.43 -5.72 -0.14
N VAL A 70 -8.59 -5.30 0.36
CA VAL A 70 -9.76 -4.96 -0.45
C VAL A 70 -10.10 -3.49 -0.30
N TRP A 71 -10.82 -2.95 -1.29
CA TRP A 71 -11.18 -1.54 -1.35
C TRP A 71 -12.63 -1.39 -0.91
N ALA A 72 -12.93 -0.38 -0.09
CA ALA A 72 -14.29 -0.06 0.36
C ALA A 72 -15.20 0.43 -0.79
#